data_AF-A0A177CU04-F1
#
_entry.id   AF-A0A177CU04-F1
#
_cell.length_a   1.000
_cell.length_b   1.000
_cell.length_c   1.000
_cell.angle_alpha   90.00
_cell.angle_beta   90.00
_cell.angle_gamma   90.00
#
_symmetry.space_group_name_H-M   'P 1'
#
loop_
_entity.id
_entity.type
_entity.pdbx_description
1 polymer ?
#
loop_
_entity_poly.entity_id
_entity_poly.type
_entity_poly.pdbx_seq_one_letter_code
_entity_poly.pdbx_strand_id
1 'polypeptide(L)'
;MIYVLAIIPVLFIFLQSCKSSNVSSSTRPVVIPPSVEWDGPDGTWSSFDIIGGSDKQKIWRFAATAYQTYSLPTNTTWCGFTDTRPSICEERGICRPPKSKSWVPAEVAGMYPLYTRDGEIVTGDIGIDTVTVEIGGNQILVPEQCMEFIASENFAMALFGLGSQHFDHHVDFGNGSSKSSKLFPLMDGLRDMGVIQFHSYSYRTGSRYRNQRASLIVDGYDPALKAKGYKTLAWYLIDEDVPDRGLVRGLVVRLSSVSFRSGSESRINNSPEPIEVMIDS
;
A
#
# COMPACT_ATOMS: atom_id res chain seq x y z
N MET A 1 -20.43 65.61 -13.27
CA MET A 1 -19.24 65.50 -12.40
C MET A 1 -19.54 64.39 -11.39
N ILE A 2 -19.13 63.15 -11.70
CA ILE A 2 -19.39 61.96 -10.90
C ILE A 2 -18.03 61.52 -10.34
N TYR A 3 -17.86 61.57 -9.02
CA TYR A 3 -16.70 60.97 -8.35
C TYR A 3 -17.09 59.57 -7.89
N VAL A 4 -16.46 58.57 -8.49
CA VAL A 4 -16.53 57.17 -8.03
C VAL A 4 -15.47 57.00 -6.94
N LEU A 5 -15.90 56.79 -5.70
CA LEU A 5 -15.01 56.33 -4.62
C LEU A 5 -14.67 54.86 -4.86
N ALA A 6 -13.42 54.57 -5.20
CA ALA A 6 -12.89 53.21 -5.17
C ALA A 6 -12.60 52.83 -3.71
N ILE A 7 -13.35 51.87 -3.17
CA ILE A 7 -13.05 51.22 -1.90
C ILE A 7 -12.10 50.07 -2.20
N ILE A 8 -10.84 50.19 -1.76
CA ILE A 8 -9.85 49.10 -1.82
C ILE A 8 -10.08 48.21 -0.59
N PRO A 9 -10.46 46.93 -0.73
CA PRO A 9 -10.50 46.03 0.41
C PRO A 9 -9.05 45.65 0.78
N VAL A 10 -8.61 46.08 1.96
CA VAL A 10 -7.36 45.62 2.57
C VAL A 10 -7.55 44.17 3.00
N LEU A 11 -6.98 43.25 2.24
CA LEU A 11 -6.92 41.83 2.56
C LEU A 11 -5.96 41.63 3.75
N PHE A 12 -6.50 41.44 4.95
CA PHE A 12 -5.71 41.01 6.11
C PHE A 12 -5.33 39.54 5.94
N ILE A 13 -4.11 39.29 5.49
CA ILE A 13 -3.49 37.96 5.53
C ILE A 13 -3.14 37.71 7.00
N PHE A 14 -3.94 36.90 7.69
CA PHE A 14 -3.56 36.32 8.98
C PHE A 14 -2.42 35.33 8.73
N LEU A 15 -1.18 35.78 8.89
CA LEU A 15 -0.04 34.91 9.14
C LEU A 15 -0.25 34.26 10.51
N GLN A 16 -0.99 33.15 10.57
CA GLN A 16 -0.95 32.28 11.74
C GLN A 16 0.47 31.73 11.83
N SER A 17 1.22 32.27 12.80
CA SER A 17 2.47 31.67 13.27
C SER A 17 2.12 30.28 13.81
N CYS A 18 2.39 29.25 13.00
CA CYS A 18 2.32 27.88 13.46
C CYS A 18 3.43 27.71 14.50
N LYS A 19 3.08 27.87 15.78
CA LYS A 19 3.97 27.48 16.87
C LYS A 19 4.14 25.97 16.76
N SER A 20 5.30 25.54 16.27
CA SER A 20 5.75 24.17 16.40
C SER A 20 5.72 23.81 17.89
N SER A 21 4.73 23.01 18.27
CA SER A 21 4.82 22.29 19.53
C SER A 21 5.94 21.27 19.33
N ASN A 22 7.01 21.40 20.11
CA ASN A 22 7.99 20.32 20.23
C ASN A 22 7.29 19.15 20.91
N VAL A 23 6.52 18.38 20.14
CA VAL A 23 6.13 17.02 20.50
C VAL A 23 7.41 16.21 20.38
N SER A 24 8.06 15.96 21.52
CA SER A 24 9.20 15.06 21.62
C SER A 24 8.73 13.60 21.54
N SER A 25 8.02 13.21 20.48
CA SER A 25 7.92 11.81 20.08
C SER A 25 9.10 11.52 19.18
N SER A 26 10.19 11.04 19.77
CA SER A 26 11.29 10.43 19.00
C SER A 26 10.81 9.08 18.43
N THR A 27 9.79 9.08 17.57
CA THR A 27 9.59 7.93 16.68
C THR A 27 10.73 7.96 15.67
N ARG A 28 11.43 6.84 15.58
CA ARG A 28 12.50 6.66 14.60
C ARG A 28 11.91 5.95 13.40
N PRO A 29 12.43 6.16 12.19
CA PRO A 29 12.05 5.36 11.04
C PRO A 29 12.13 3.87 11.38
N VAL A 30 11.07 3.14 11.06
CA VAL A 30 10.94 1.72 11.37
C VAL A 30 11.17 0.92 10.10
N VAL A 31 12.12 -0.02 10.16
CA VAL A 31 12.44 -0.91 9.06
C VAL A 31 11.58 -2.18 9.18
N ILE A 32 10.83 -2.47 8.13
CA ILE A 32 10.20 -3.78 7.94
C ILE A 32 11.17 -4.61 7.09
N PRO A 33 11.78 -5.67 7.64
CA PRO A 33 12.81 -6.40 6.93
C PRO A 33 12.22 -7.18 5.74
N PRO A 34 12.91 -7.21 4.59
CA PRO A 34 12.51 -8.06 3.48
C PRO A 34 12.70 -9.54 3.85
N SER A 35 11.96 -10.41 3.17
CA SER A 35 12.17 -11.85 3.22
C SER A 35 13.55 -12.22 2.67
N VAL A 36 14.07 -13.35 3.17
CA VAL A 36 15.26 -14.00 2.59
C VAL A 36 14.92 -14.73 1.29
N GLU A 37 13.63 -14.96 1.01
CA GLU A 37 13.17 -15.65 -0.18
C GLU A 37 13.01 -14.70 -1.38
N TRP A 38 13.00 -15.29 -2.58
CA TRP A 38 12.68 -14.59 -3.82
C TRP A 38 11.45 -15.25 -4.42
N ASP A 39 10.36 -14.49 -4.51
CA ASP A 39 9.02 -15.01 -4.78
C ASP A 39 8.44 -14.43 -6.06
N GLY A 40 7.39 -15.07 -6.60
CA GLY A 40 6.64 -14.53 -7.73
C GLY A 40 6.17 -15.57 -8.75
N PRO A 41 4.98 -15.39 -9.35
CA PRO A 41 4.47 -16.26 -10.41
C PRO A 41 5.15 -16.00 -11.76
N ASP A 42 5.62 -14.76 -11.98
CA ASP A 42 6.16 -14.25 -13.24
C ASP A 42 7.64 -13.82 -13.14
N GLY A 43 8.25 -14.00 -11.97
CA GLY A 43 9.58 -13.48 -11.71
C GLY A 43 10.08 -13.83 -10.33
N THR A 44 11.23 -13.25 -10.01
CA THR A 44 11.92 -13.47 -8.73
C THR A 44 12.04 -12.12 -8.03
N TRP A 45 10.97 -11.78 -7.34
CA TRP A 45 10.76 -10.52 -6.68
C TRP A 45 11.15 -10.63 -5.21
N SER A 46 11.67 -9.55 -4.66
CA SER A 46 11.95 -9.52 -3.23
C SER A 46 10.63 -9.30 -2.50
N SER A 47 10.36 -10.16 -1.52
CA SER A 47 9.14 -10.15 -0.73
C SER A 47 9.39 -9.65 0.70
N PHE A 48 8.35 -9.65 1.52
CA PHE A 48 8.36 -9.40 2.97
C PHE A 48 7.67 -10.58 3.67
N ASP A 49 8.11 -10.95 4.86
CA ASP A 49 7.43 -11.97 5.66
C ASP A 49 6.44 -11.27 6.59
N ILE A 50 5.20 -11.06 6.13
CA ILE A 50 4.12 -10.61 7.02
C ILE A 50 3.24 -11.82 7.35
N ILE A 51 2.97 -11.98 8.65
CA ILE A 51 2.36 -13.16 9.22
C ILE A 51 0.93 -12.84 9.67
N GLY A 52 -0.07 -13.56 9.22
CA GLY A 52 -1.46 -13.29 9.57
C GLY A 52 -2.04 -14.25 10.59
N GLY A 53 -3.06 -13.76 11.28
CA GLY A 53 -3.83 -14.52 12.24
C GLY A 53 -3.13 -14.73 13.58
N SER A 54 -3.93 -15.06 14.58
CA SER A 54 -3.46 -15.44 15.93
C SER A 54 -2.62 -16.73 15.94
N ASP A 55 -2.73 -17.56 14.91
CA ASP A 55 -1.96 -18.79 14.71
C ASP A 55 -0.66 -18.58 13.91
N LYS A 56 -0.32 -17.33 13.59
CA LYS A 56 0.94 -16.93 12.96
C LYS A 56 1.24 -17.65 11.64
N GLN A 57 0.26 -17.69 10.74
CA GLN A 57 0.48 -18.22 9.41
C GLN A 57 1.34 -17.22 8.61
N LYS A 58 2.38 -17.68 7.90
CA LYS A 58 3.13 -16.83 6.96
C LYS A 58 2.25 -16.57 5.74
N ILE A 59 1.88 -15.32 5.50
CA ILE A 59 0.73 -15.02 4.65
C ILE A 59 1.04 -14.04 3.51
N TRP A 60 1.61 -12.86 3.78
CA TRP A 60 1.76 -11.84 2.73
C TRP A 60 3.20 -11.69 2.29
N ARG A 61 3.38 -11.48 0.99
CA ARG A 61 4.69 -11.47 0.36
C ARG A 61 5.02 -10.16 -0.34
N PHE A 62 4.05 -9.43 -0.89
CA PHE A 62 4.36 -8.25 -1.70
C PHE A 62 3.73 -6.97 -1.18
N ALA A 63 4.56 -5.94 -1.06
CA ALA A 63 4.12 -4.57 -0.84
C ALA A 63 3.40 -4.08 -2.09
N ALA A 64 2.20 -3.53 -1.96
CA ALA A 64 1.40 -3.07 -3.08
C ALA A 64 0.97 -1.62 -2.89
N THR A 65 1.55 -0.68 -3.63
CA THR A 65 1.20 0.75 -3.52
C THR A 65 -0.14 1.13 -4.13
N ALA A 66 -0.71 0.24 -4.96
CA ALA A 66 -2.04 0.41 -5.57
C ALA A 66 -3.19 -0.18 -4.73
N TYR A 67 -2.88 -1.00 -3.71
CA TYR A 67 -3.84 -1.63 -2.82
C TYR A 67 -3.79 -0.97 -1.44
N GLN A 68 -4.93 -0.87 -0.74
CA GLN A 68 -4.99 -0.29 0.61
C GLN A 68 -5.02 -1.36 1.71
N THR A 69 -5.59 -2.53 1.43
CA THR A 69 -5.80 -3.61 2.41
C THR A 69 -4.87 -4.78 2.19
N TYR A 70 -5.00 -5.80 3.05
CA TYR A 70 -4.32 -7.07 2.88
C TYR A 70 -5.17 -7.98 1.98
N SER A 71 -4.73 -8.20 0.73
CA SER A 71 -5.48 -8.98 -0.25
C SER A 71 -4.85 -10.35 -0.47
N LEU A 72 -5.68 -11.39 -0.46
CA LEU A 72 -5.29 -12.79 -0.36
C LEU A 72 -6.11 -13.65 -1.31
N PRO A 73 -5.57 -14.72 -1.91
CA PRO A 73 -6.40 -15.71 -2.60
C PRO A 73 -7.29 -16.48 -1.61
N THR A 74 -8.53 -16.82 -2.01
CA THR A 74 -9.39 -17.76 -1.24
C THR A 74 -8.95 -19.21 -1.38
N ASN A 75 -8.30 -19.57 -2.48
CA ASN A 75 -7.99 -20.96 -2.81
C ASN A 75 -6.47 -21.21 -2.88
N THR A 76 -6.03 -22.24 -2.15
CA THR A 76 -4.64 -22.69 -2.09
C THR A 76 -4.09 -23.34 -3.35
N THR A 77 -4.90 -23.54 -4.39
CA THR A 77 -4.44 -24.14 -5.65
C THR A 77 -4.19 -23.11 -6.75
N TRP A 78 -4.46 -21.82 -6.51
CA TRP A 78 -4.25 -20.77 -7.51
C TRP A 78 -2.84 -20.22 -7.47
N CYS A 79 -1.93 -20.97 -8.07
CA CYS A 79 -0.50 -20.69 -8.12
C CYS A 79 -0.08 -19.63 -9.15
N GLY A 80 -0.92 -19.23 -10.10
CA GLY A 80 -0.58 -18.26 -11.16
C GLY A 80 -1.03 -18.69 -12.57
N PHE A 81 -0.70 -17.87 -13.57
CA PHE A 81 -1.29 -17.91 -14.93
C PHE A 81 -1.02 -19.17 -15.77
N THR A 82 -0.06 -20.04 -15.41
CA THR A 82 0.37 -21.15 -16.30
C THR A 82 0.70 -22.48 -15.61
N ASP A 83 0.72 -22.55 -14.27
CA ASP A 83 1.14 -23.77 -13.57
C ASP A 83 0.25 -24.01 -12.33
N THR A 84 -0.50 -25.11 -12.35
CA THR A 84 -1.48 -25.49 -11.32
C THR A 84 -0.94 -26.54 -10.35
N ARG A 85 0.37 -26.82 -10.36
CA ARG A 85 0.96 -27.83 -9.48
C ARG A 85 0.87 -27.43 -7.99
N PRO A 86 0.25 -28.25 -7.12
CA PRO A 86 0.03 -27.92 -5.71
C PRO A 86 1.29 -27.59 -4.90
N SER A 87 2.44 -28.19 -5.22
CA SER A 87 3.70 -27.94 -4.50
C SER A 87 4.22 -26.51 -4.64
N ILE A 88 3.95 -25.87 -5.78
CA ILE A 88 4.35 -24.47 -6.05
C ILE A 88 3.52 -23.51 -5.20
N CYS A 89 2.29 -23.86 -4.89
CA CYS A 89 1.38 -23.04 -4.10
C CYS A 89 1.83 -23.05 -2.62
N GLU A 90 2.30 -24.19 -2.13
CA GLU A 90 2.88 -24.29 -0.79
C GLU A 90 4.20 -23.52 -0.69
N GLU A 91 5.05 -23.58 -1.71
CA GLU A 91 6.31 -22.80 -1.79
C GLU A 91 6.04 -21.29 -1.89
N ARG A 92 5.00 -20.87 -2.61
CA ARG A 92 4.58 -19.46 -2.79
C ARG A 92 3.80 -18.89 -1.61
N GLY A 93 3.56 -19.70 -0.57
CA GLY A 93 2.90 -19.26 0.66
C GLY A 93 1.44 -18.91 0.43
N ILE A 94 0.72 -19.73 -0.35
CA ILE A 94 -0.70 -19.47 -0.57
C ILE A 94 -1.45 -19.59 0.74
N CYS A 95 -2.04 -18.47 1.13
CA CYS A 95 -2.82 -18.33 2.33
C CYS A 95 -4.04 -19.24 2.27
N ARG A 96 -4.33 -19.89 3.38
CA ARG A 96 -5.64 -20.48 3.63
C ARG A 96 -6.48 -19.41 4.33
N PRO A 97 -7.76 -19.21 3.97
CA PRO A 97 -8.66 -18.43 4.81
C PRO A 97 -8.60 -18.97 6.25
N PRO A 98 -8.71 -18.09 7.26
CA PRO A 98 -8.06 -18.37 8.52
C PRO A 98 -8.77 -19.50 9.27
N LYS A 99 -7.96 -20.39 9.85
CA LYS A 99 -8.29 -21.02 11.13
C LYS A 99 -7.97 -20.08 12.31
N SER A 100 -7.61 -18.82 12.01
CA SER A 100 -7.30 -17.80 13.00
C SER A 100 -8.49 -17.60 13.93
N LYS A 101 -8.22 -17.66 15.22
CA LYS A 101 -9.22 -17.40 16.27
C LYS A 101 -9.55 -15.92 16.41
N SER A 102 -8.76 -15.04 15.77
CA SER A 102 -8.94 -13.58 15.79
C SER A 102 -9.60 -13.06 14.51
N TRP A 103 -9.91 -13.94 13.55
CA TRP A 103 -10.68 -13.57 12.37
C TRP A 103 -12.10 -13.19 12.76
N VAL A 104 -12.53 -12.01 12.33
CA VAL A 104 -13.92 -11.55 12.42
C VAL A 104 -14.40 -11.23 11.00
N PRO A 105 -15.29 -12.05 10.42
CA PRO A 105 -15.84 -11.76 9.10
C PRO A 105 -16.77 -10.55 9.15
N ALA A 106 -16.96 -9.89 8.00
CA ALA A 106 -18.04 -8.93 7.81
C ALA A 106 -19.42 -9.54 8.11
N GLU A 107 -20.33 -8.76 8.69
CA GLU A 107 -21.64 -9.21 9.17
C GLU A 107 -22.55 -9.71 8.02
N VAL A 108 -22.48 -9.03 6.87
CA VAL A 108 -23.09 -9.57 5.65
C VAL A 108 -22.15 -10.65 5.11
N ALA A 109 -22.43 -11.89 5.49
CA ALA A 109 -21.82 -13.07 4.90
C ALA A 109 -22.12 -13.06 3.39
N GLY A 110 -21.08 -12.93 2.57
CA GLY A 110 -21.24 -12.87 1.13
C GLY A 110 -19.98 -12.42 0.42
N MET A 111 -19.89 -12.82 -0.84
CA MET A 111 -18.86 -12.37 -1.75
C MET A 111 -19.07 -10.89 -2.11
N TYR A 112 -18.18 -10.02 -1.64
CA TYR A 112 -18.14 -8.61 -2.00
C TYR A 112 -17.55 -8.46 -3.41
N PRO A 113 -18.06 -7.53 -4.24
CA PRO A 113 -17.36 -7.11 -5.44
C PRO A 113 -16.06 -6.40 -5.03
N LEU A 114 -14.94 -7.00 -5.36
CA LEU A 114 -13.60 -6.44 -5.18
C LEU A 114 -13.05 -6.05 -6.54
N TYR A 115 -12.35 -4.92 -6.61
CA TYR A 115 -11.73 -4.47 -7.84
C TYR A 115 -10.28 -4.91 -7.85
N THR A 116 -9.87 -5.65 -8.88
CA THR A 116 -8.46 -5.93 -9.11
C THR A 116 -7.79 -4.70 -9.71
N ARG A 117 -6.45 -4.66 -9.70
CA ARG A 117 -5.65 -3.63 -10.37
C ARG A 117 -6.12 -3.34 -11.81
N ASP A 118 -6.51 -4.38 -12.54
CA ASP A 118 -6.87 -4.27 -13.96
C ASP A 118 -8.32 -3.79 -14.18
N GLY A 119 -9.03 -3.43 -13.10
CA GLY A 119 -10.42 -2.99 -13.13
C GLY A 119 -11.42 -4.14 -13.26
N GLU A 120 -10.97 -5.39 -13.11
CA GLU A 120 -11.87 -6.54 -13.07
C GLU A 120 -12.62 -6.56 -11.74
N ILE A 121 -13.92 -6.82 -11.81
CA ILE A 121 -14.72 -7.08 -10.61
C ILE A 121 -14.63 -8.57 -10.32
N VAL A 122 -14.01 -8.90 -9.20
CA VAL A 122 -13.92 -10.25 -8.65
C VAL A 122 -14.76 -10.34 -7.39
N THR A 123 -15.03 -11.55 -6.94
CA THR A 123 -15.77 -11.79 -5.70
C THR A 123 -14.81 -12.17 -4.58
N GLY A 124 -15.14 -11.84 -3.33
CA GLY A 124 -14.32 -12.26 -2.21
C GLY A 124 -14.91 -11.98 -0.83
N ASP A 125 -14.31 -12.55 0.21
CA ASP A 125 -14.70 -12.32 1.60
C ASP A 125 -13.90 -11.16 2.19
N ILE A 126 -14.54 -10.35 3.05
CA ILE A 126 -13.90 -9.26 3.77
C ILE A 126 -14.03 -9.51 5.28
N GLY A 127 -13.01 -9.15 6.04
CA GLY A 127 -13.01 -9.27 7.49
C GLY A 127 -11.85 -8.52 8.12
N ILE A 128 -11.74 -8.63 9.44
CA ILE A 128 -10.63 -8.10 10.22
C ILE A 128 -9.88 -9.25 10.91
N ASP A 129 -8.56 -9.17 10.96
CA ASP A 129 -7.72 -10.07 11.75
C ASP A 129 -6.55 -9.33 12.40
N THR A 130 -5.69 -10.07 13.10
CA THR A 130 -4.39 -9.62 13.58
C THR A 130 -3.30 -9.95 12.57
N VAL A 131 -2.40 -9.00 12.34
CA VAL A 131 -1.19 -9.16 11.54
C VAL A 131 0.01 -9.15 12.47
N THR A 132 1.04 -9.92 12.17
CA THR A 132 2.32 -9.90 12.83
C THR A 132 3.37 -9.38 11.85
N VAL A 133 4.05 -8.30 12.23
CA VAL A 133 5.13 -7.68 11.47
C VAL A 133 6.42 -7.78 12.26
N GLU A 134 7.54 -8.07 11.59
CA GLU A 134 8.86 -7.99 12.22
C GLU A 134 9.38 -6.55 12.17
N ILE A 135 9.73 -6.00 13.34
CA ILE A 135 10.26 -4.64 13.49
C ILE A 135 11.45 -4.70 14.44
N GLY A 136 12.64 -4.34 13.95
CA GLY A 136 13.85 -4.33 14.77
C GLY A 136 14.20 -5.68 15.41
N GLY A 137 13.86 -6.79 14.74
CA GLY A 137 14.05 -8.16 15.25
C GLY A 137 12.98 -8.63 16.24
N ASN A 138 11.95 -7.82 16.51
CA ASN A 138 10.82 -8.19 17.35
C ASN A 138 9.57 -8.42 16.50
N GLN A 139 8.76 -9.42 16.87
CA GLN A 139 7.44 -9.62 16.28
C GLN A 139 6.42 -8.74 17.00
N ILE A 140 5.76 -7.86 16.24
CA ILE A 140 4.72 -6.96 16.73
C ILE A 140 3.38 -7.43 16.16
N LEU A 141 2.40 -7.66 17.04
CA LEU A 141 1.03 -7.97 16.66
C LEU A 141 0.24 -6.68 16.48
N VAL A 142 -0.23 -6.43 15.27
CA VAL A 142 -1.04 -5.31 14.85
C VAL A 142 -2.49 -5.81 14.71
N PRO A 143 -3.39 -5.48 15.65
CA PRO A 143 -4.76 -5.98 15.61
C PRO A 143 -5.64 -5.19 14.63
N GLU A 144 -6.83 -5.71 14.35
CA GLU A 144 -7.91 -5.02 13.61
C GLU A 144 -7.48 -4.56 12.21
N GLN A 145 -6.81 -5.45 11.49
CA GLN A 145 -6.31 -5.23 10.15
C GLN A 145 -7.35 -5.72 9.15
N CYS A 146 -7.80 -4.86 8.25
CA CYS A 146 -8.76 -5.20 7.21
C CYS A 146 -8.11 -6.13 6.18
N MET A 147 -8.74 -7.27 5.91
CA MET A 147 -8.26 -8.27 4.96
C MET A 147 -9.35 -8.66 3.99
N GLU A 148 -8.93 -9.02 2.80
CA GLU A 148 -9.77 -9.45 1.69
C GLU A 148 -9.28 -10.78 1.16
N PHE A 149 -10.20 -11.72 1.01
CA PHE A 149 -9.96 -13.00 0.35
C PHE A 149 -10.61 -12.96 -1.04
N ILE A 150 -9.81 -12.72 -2.06
CA ILE A 150 -10.18 -12.66 -3.47
C ILE A 150 -10.34 -14.06 -4.06
N ALA A 151 -11.51 -14.33 -4.62
CA ALA A 151 -11.88 -15.57 -5.29
C ALA A 151 -11.61 -15.53 -6.80
N SER A 152 -10.35 -15.34 -7.20
CA SER A 152 -9.95 -15.33 -8.61
C SER A 152 -8.68 -16.13 -8.86
N GLU A 153 -8.68 -16.98 -9.89
CA GLU A 153 -7.50 -17.75 -10.33
C GLU A 153 -6.37 -16.84 -10.84
N ASN A 154 -6.73 -15.63 -11.28
CA ASN A 154 -5.79 -14.59 -11.70
C ASN A 154 -5.13 -13.88 -10.50
N PHE A 155 -5.65 -14.06 -9.28
CA PHE A 155 -5.10 -13.49 -8.05
C PHE A 155 -4.32 -14.57 -7.29
N ALA A 156 -3.06 -14.78 -7.68
CA ALA A 156 -2.24 -15.88 -7.18
C ALA A 156 -1.23 -15.49 -6.07
N MET A 157 -1.20 -14.22 -5.69
CA MET A 157 -0.22 -13.70 -4.72
C MET A 157 -0.92 -12.91 -3.62
N ALA A 158 -0.43 -13.06 -2.40
CA ALA A 158 -0.85 -12.23 -1.28
C ALA A 158 -0.13 -10.88 -1.32
N LEU A 159 -0.93 -9.82 -1.28
CA LEU A 159 -0.49 -8.42 -1.28
C LEU A 159 -0.79 -7.80 0.08
N PHE A 160 0.10 -6.95 0.58
CA PHE A 160 -0.23 -6.03 1.66
C PHE A 160 -0.20 -4.60 1.13
N GLY A 161 -1.31 -3.91 1.31
CA GLY A 161 -1.51 -2.57 0.80
C GLY A 161 -0.62 -1.53 1.48
N LEU A 162 -0.02 -0.68 0.67
CA LEU A 162 0.67 0.56 1.07
C LEU A 162 -0.04 1.80 0.51
N GLY A 163 -1.23 1.63 -0.08
CA GLY A 163 -2.03 2.71 -0.64
C GLY A 163 -2.26 3.84 0.36
N SER A 164 -2.36 5.06 -0.18
CA SER A 164 -2.49 6.31 0.59
C SER A 164 -3.91 6.85 0.62
N GLN A 165 -4.88 6.11 0.06
CA GLN A 165 -6.28 6.49 0.09
C GLN A 165 -7.11 5.67 1.09
N HIS A 166 -8.17 6.29 1.58
CA HIS A 166 -9.13 5.68 2.48
C HIS A 166 -9.80 4.47 1.84
N PHE A 167 -9.77 3.33 2.53
CA PHE A 167 -10.62 2.19 2.22
C PHE A 167 -12.07 2.49 2.64
N ASP A 168 -12.85 3.13 1.77
CA ASP A 168 -14.24 3.49 2.05
C ASP A 168 -15.21 2.36 1.65
N HIS A 169 -15.07 1.21 2.30
CA HIS A 169 -16.18 0.28 2.41
C HIS A 169 -16.75 0.41 3.81
N HIS A 170 -17.98 0.92 3.90
CA HIS A 170 -18.83 0.76 5.07
C HIS A 170 -19.17 -0.73 5.24
N VAL A 171 -18.20 -1.51 5.70
CA VAL A 171 -18.37 -2.90 6.08
C VAL A 171 -18.82 -2.90 7.54
N ASP A 172 -20.04 -3.38 7.79
CA ASP A 172 -20.48 -3.64 9.15
C ASP A 172 -19.87 -4.97 9.61
N PHE A 173 -19.19 -4.96 10.74
CA PHE A 173 -18.60 -6.17 11.35
C PHE A 173 -19.43 -6.69 12.53
N GLY A 174 -20.62 -6.11 12.76
CA GLY A 174 -21.57 -6.51 13.79
C GLY A 174 -21.09 -6.23 15.22
N ASN A 175 -22.05 -6.33 16.16
CA ASN A 175 -21.91 -6.18 17.62
C ASN A 175 -22.06 -4.76 18.21
N GLY A 176 -22.77 -3.84 17.55
CA GLY A 176 -23.14 -2.53 18.11
C GLY A 176 -21.99 -1.52 18.26
N SER A 177 -20.76 -1.96 18.04
CA SER A 177 -19.62 -1.12 17.71
C SER A 177 -19.52 -1.06 16.19
N SER A 178 -19.84 0.09 15.61
CA SER A 178 -19.49 0.44 14.23
C SER A 178 -17.96 0.48 14.14
N LYS A 179 -17.32 -0.69 14.09
CA LYS A 179 -15.88 -0.78 13.83
C LYS A 179 -15.71 -0.42 12.37
N SER A 180 -15.42 0.85 12.09
CA SER A 180 -14.91 1.21 10.78
C SER A 180 -13.65 0.39 10.54
N SER A 181 -13.53 -0.23 9.36
CA SER A 181 -12.23 -0.67 8.88
C SER A 181 -11.25 0.50 8.99
N LYS A 182 -10.02 0.20 9.43
CA LYS A 182 -8.95 1.20 9.43
C LYS A 182 -8.72 1.67 8.00
N LEU A 183 -8.56 2.97 7.84
CA LEU A 183 -8.44 3.61 6.54
C LEU A 183 -7.12 3.25 5.87
N PHE A 184 -6.09 3.02 6.68
CA PHE A 184 -4.74 2.56 6.34
C PHE A 184 -4.34 1.40 7.25
N PRO A 185 -4.77 0.15 7.01
CA PRO A 185 -4.69 -0.95 7.98
C PRO A 185 -3.34 -1.05 8.73
N LEU A 186 -2.23 -1.19 7.99
CA LEU A 186 -0.90 -1.30 8.58
C LEU A 186 -0.46 0.01 9.25
N MET A 187 -0.59 1.15 8.56
CA MET A 187 -0.06 2.43 9.04
C MET A 187 -0.84 2.97 10.23
N ASP A 188 -2.17 2.94 10.17
CA ASP A 188 -3.06 3.25 11.30
C ASP A 188 -2.77 2.30 12.47
N GLY A 189 -2.62 1.00 12.18
CA GLY A 189 -2.28 0.00 13.20
C GLY A 189 -0.98 0.32 13.94
N LEU A 190 0.10 0.61 13.22
CA LEU A 190 1.38 0.98 13.81
C LEU A 190 1.31 2.32 14.54
N ARG A 191 0.53 3.27 14.03
CA ARG A 191 0.36 4.60 14.64
C ARG A 191 -0.41 4.54 15.95
N ASP A 192 -1.51 3.79 15.99
CA ASP A 192 -2.31 3.57 17.20
C ASP A 192 -1.49 2.90 18.32
N MET A 193 -0.54 2.05 17.93
CA MET A 193 0.41 1.41 18.84
C MET A 193 1.58 2.33 19.25
N GLY A 194 1.67 3.55 18.71
CA GLY A 194 2.75 4.50 18.96
C GLY A 194 4.10 4.09 18.35
N VAL A 195 4.09 3.14 17.38
CA VAL A 195 5.31 2.67 16.69
C VAL A 195 5.77 3.69 15.65
N ILE A 196 4.82 4.36 14.98
CA ILE A 196 5.08 5.42 14.01
C ILE A 196 4.27 6.68 14.37
N GLN A 197 4.72 7.84 13.89
CA GLN A 197 4.01 9.10 14.07
C GLN A 197 3.22 9.51 12.82
N PHE A 198 3.79 9.31 11.64
CA PHE A 198 3.21 9.74 10.37
C PHE A 198 2.90 8.57 9.44
N HIS A 199 1.85 8.73 8.62
CA HIS A 199 1.57 7.83 7.50
C HIS A 199 2.51 8.16 6.33
N SER A 200 3.77 7.77 6.49
CA SER A 200 4.77 7.90 5.45
C SER A 200 5.59 6.62 5.35
N TYR A 201 6.00 6.28 4.15
CA TYR A 201 6.90 5.18 3.92
C TYR A 201 7.84 5.48 2.76
N SER A 202 9.00 4.84 2.76
CA SER A 202 9.83 4.70 1.59
C SER A 202 9.94 3.24 1.22
N TYR A 203 9.76 2.99 -0.08
CA TYR A 203 9.81 1.66 -0.64
C TYR A 203 10.82 1.64 -1.78
N ARG A 204 11.69 0.62 -1.77
CA ARG A 204 12.59 0.30 -2.86
C ARG A 204 12.36 -1.14 -3.25
N THR A 205 11.99 -1.38 -4.50
CA THR A 205 11.86 -2.73 -5.05
C THR A 205 13.21 -3.45 -5.02
N GLY A 206 13.17 -4.77 -4.82
CA GLY A 206 14.36 -5.61 -4.89
C GLY A 206 14.79 -5.91 -6.33
N SER A 207 16.05 -6.29 -6.51
CA SER A 207 16.63 -6.74 -7.77
C SER A 207 17.48 -7.99 -7.52
N ARG A 208 16.98 -9.16 -7.93
CA ARG A 208 17.69 -10.44 -7.76
C ARG A 208 19.02 -10.46 -8.50
N TYR A 209 19.04 -9.96 -9.73
CA TYR A 209 20.24 -9.92 -10.57
C TYR A 209 21.34 -9.00 -10.01
N ARG A 210 20.99 -8.03 -9.13
CA ARG A 210 21.95 -7.19 -8.40
C ARG A 210 22.22 -7.68 -6.97
N ASN A 211 21.61 -8.79 -6.56
CA ASN A 211 21.59 -9.26 -5.18
C ASN A 211 21.16 -8.16 -4.18
N GLN A 212 20.14 -7.38 -4.54
CA GLN A 212 19.63 -6.28 -3.72
C GLN A 212 18.21 -6.59 -3.28
N ARG A 213 17.98 -6.80 -1.99
CA ARG A 213 16.64 -6.99 -1.44
C ARG A 213 15.84 -5.68 -1.45
N ALA A 214 14.52 -5.84 -1.40
CA ALA A 214 13.60 -4.74 -1.18
C ALA A 214 13.90 -4.06 0.16
N SER A 215 13.48 -2.81 0.28
CA SER A 215 13.55 -2.05 1.53
C SER A 215 12.21 -1.38 1.74
N LEU A 216 11.61 -1.57 2.91
CA LEU A 216 10.43 -0.85 3.36
C LEU A 216 10.75 -0.20 4.70
N ILE A 217 10.68 1.13 4.71
CA ILE A 217 10.90 1.94 5.91
C ILE A 217 9.65 2.78 6.09
N VAL A 218 8.97 2.62 7.23
CA VAL A 218 7.83 3.43 7.62
C VAL A 218 8.29 4.56 8.53
N ASP A 219 7.58 5.69 8.51
CA ASP A 219 7.92 6.91 9.24
C ASP A 219 9.31 7.49 8.87
N GLY A 220 9.76 7.26 7.63
CA GLY A 220 11.01 7.82 7.14
C GLY A 220 11.61 7.11 5.92
N TYR A 221 12.90 7.39 5.70
CA TYR A 221 13.67 6.85 4.58
C TYR A 221 15.16 6.76 4.91
N ASP A 222 15.88 5.94 4.15
CA ASP A 222 17.34 5.84 4.22
C ASP A 222 17.99 6.65 3.08
N PRO A 223 18.71 7.75 3.40
CA PRO A 223 19.43 8.55 2.40
C PRO A 223 20.48 7.76 1.61
N ALA A 224 21.01 6.65 2.14
CA ALA A 224 21.98 5.81 1.44
C ALA A 224 21.34 5.00 0.29
N LEU A 225 20.02 4.80 0.29
CA LEU A 225 19.31 4.05 -0.74
C LEU A 225 18.90 4.90 -1.95
N LYS A 226 19.33 6.18 -2.01
CA LYS A 226 19.12 7.04 -3.18
C LYS A 226 19.70 6.40 -4.45
N ALA A 227 18.96 6.48 -5.55
CA ALA A 227 19.44 6.02 -6.85
C ALA A 227 20.76 6.72 -7.22
N LYS A 228 21.75 5.94 -7.68
CA LYS A 228 23.06 6.48 -8.08
C LYS A 228 22.89 7.58 -9.12
N GLY A 229 23.46 8.76 -8.86
CA GLY A 229 23.41 9.92 -9.76
C GLY A 229 22.41 11.00 -9.35
N TYR A 230 21.48 10.71 -8.43
CA TYR A 230 20.52 11.71 -7.94
C TYR A 230 21.01 12.31 -6.62
N LYS A 231 21.28 13.62 -6.63
CA LYS A 231 21.80 14.34 -5.44
C LYS A 231 20.69 14.84 -4.51
N THR A 232 19.47 15.03 -5.03
CA THR A 232 18.35 15.66 -4.32
C THR A 232 17.08 14.81 -4.43
N LEU A 233 16.25 14.88 -3.39
CA LEU A 233 14.85 14.42 -3.47
C LEU A 233 14.05 15.44 -4.27
N ALA A 234 13.13 14.95 -5.10
CA ALA A 234 12.11 15.76 -5.73
C ALA A 234 10.78 15.43 -5.07
N TRP A 235 9.97 16.46 -4.82
CA TRP A 235 8.66 16.34 -4.20
C TRP A 235 7.61 16.62 -5.26
N TYR A 236 6.65 15.71 -5.39
CA TYR A 236 5.52 15.82 -6.29
C TYR A 236 4.25 15.79 -5.45
N LEU A 237 3.24 16.55 -5.88
CA LEU A 237 1.90 16.41 -5.32
C LEU A 237 1.30 15.11 -5.86
N ILE A 238 0.70 14.34 -4.97
CA ILE A 238 -0.10 13.17 -5.35
C ILE A 238 -1.46 13.72 -5.82
N ASP A 239 -1.93 13.21 -6.95
CA ASP A 239 -3.26 13.54 -7.46
C ASP A 239 -4.30 12.71 -6.73
N GLU A 240 -5.01 13.34 -5.78
CA GLU A 240 -6.05 12.68 -4.97
C GLU A 240 -7.43 12.71 -5.65
N ASP A 241 -7.61 13.54 -6.70
CA ASP A 241 -8.90 13.80 -7.37
C ASP A 241 -9.21 12.80 -8.51
N VAL A 242 -8.50 11.68 -8.58
CA VAL A 242 -8.77 10.66 -9.62
C VAL A 242 -10.14 10.03 -9.35
N PRO A 243 -11.10 10.10 -10.30
CA PRO A 243 -12.45 9.60 -10.10
C PRO A 243 -12.45 8.14 -9.64
N ASP A 244 -13.31 7.86 -8.66
CA ASP A 244 -13.47 6.57 -8.01
C ASP A 244 -13.51 5.41 -9.02
N ARG A 245 -12.42 4.62 -9.08
CA ARG A 245 -12.36 3.35 -9.80
C ARG A 245 -12.46 2.15 -8.85
N GLY A 246 -13.04 2.34 -7.66
CA GLY A 246 -13.18 1.29 -6.63
C GLY A 246 -11.93 1.13 -5.76
N LEU A 247 -11.59 -0.11 -5.43
CA LEU A 247 -10.53 -0.51 -4.47
C LEU A 247 -9.10 -0.22 -4.92
N VAL A 248 -8.87 0.21 -6.15
CA VAL A 248 -7.52 0.47 -6.64
C VAL A 248 -7.34 1.96 -6.75
N ARG A 249 -6.68 2.54 -5.74
CA ARG A 249 -6.37 3.96 -5.67
C ARG A 249 -4.92 4.11 -5.22
N GLY A 250 -4.03 4.08 -6.20
CA GLY A 250 -2.59 4.16 -5.96
C GLY A 250 -2.08 5.60 -5.88
N LEU A 251 -0.77 5.71 -5.71
CA LEU A 251 -0.06 6.98 -5.72
C LEU A 251 0.02 7.53 -7.15
N VAL A 252 -0.85 8.47 -7.51
CA VAL A 252 -0.88 9.07 -8.85
C VAL A 252 -0.05 10.36 -8.90
N VAL A 253 0.79 10.48 -9.93
CA VAL A 253 1.62 11.66 -10.20
C VAL A 253 1.43 12.13 -11.63
N ARG A 254 1.63 13.42 -11.88
CA ARG A 254 1.55 14.02 -13.23
C ARG A 254 2.92 14.02 -13.91
N LEU A 255 3.00 13.37 -15.06
CA LEU A 255 4.20 13.21 -15.87
C LEU A 255 4.17 14.14 -17.08
N SER A 256 5.11 15.08 -17.16
CA SER A 256 5.14 16.08 -18.24
C SER A 256 5.69 15.53 -19.57
N SER A 257 6.64 14.59 -19.52
CA SER A 257 7.23 14.02 -20.73
C SER A 257 7.86 12.66 -20.47
N VAL A 258 7.97 11.86 -21.53
CA VAL A 258 8.72 10.60 -21.52
C VAL A 258 9.76 10.63 -22.62
N SER A 259 11.02 10.39 -22.25
CA SER A 259 12.12 10.25 -23.20
C SER A 259 12.49 8.77 -23.37
N PHE A 260 12.49 8.29 -24.61
CA PHE A 260 12.95 6.97 -24.96
C PHE A 260 14.26 7.08 -25.75
N ARG A 261 15.18 6.14 -25.53
CA ARG A 261 16.36 5.98 -26.38
C ARG A 261 16.26 4.66 -27.14
N SER A 262 16.39 4.72 -28.45
CA SER A 262 16.51 3.55 -29.32
C SER A 262 17.79 3.70 -30.15
N GLY A 263 18.80 2.89 -29.87
CA GLY A 263 20.14 3.06 -30.44
C GLY A 263 20.75 4.42 -30.06
N SER A 264 21.18 5.19 -31.05
CA SER A 264 21.73 6.55 -30.88
C SER A 264 20.68 7.66 -30.87
N GLU A 265 19.43 7.36 -31.18
CA GLU A 265 18.36 8.36 -31.21
C GLU A 265 17.65 8.46 -29.86
N SER A 266 17.53 9.68 -29.34
CA SER A 266 16.62 10.02 -28.25
C SER A 266 15.34 10.64 -28.82
N ARG A 267 14.19 10.03 -28.52
CA ARG A 267 12.87 10.61 -28.82
C ARG A 267 12.24 11.06 -27.51
N ILE A 268 11.81 12.31 -27.47
CA ILE A 268 11.06 12.86 -26.34
C ILE A 268 9.62 13.02 -26.80
N ASN A 269 8.71 12.24 -26.20
CA ASN A 269 7.29 12.50 -26.34
C ASN A 269 6.90 13.50 -25.27
N ASN A 270 6.79 14.76 -25.68
CA ASN A 270 6.16 15.79 -24.88
C ASN A 270 4.65 15.63 -25.06
N SER A 271 3.95 15.36 -23.97
CA SER A 271 2.50 15.48 -23.98
C SER A 271 2.15 16.97 -23.84
N PRO A 272 1.22 17.52 -24.64
CA PRO A 272 0.80 18.92 -24.50
C PRO A 272 0.16 19.19 -23.12
N GLU A 273 -0.39 18.16 -22.48
CA GLU A 273 -0.88 18.18 -21.09
C GLU A 273 -0.18 17.07 -20.28
N PRO A 274 0.12 17.27 -18.98
CA PRO A 274 0.70 16.23 -18.14
C PRO A 274 -0.15 14.96 -18.13
N ILE A 275 0.49 13.80 -18.22
CA ILE A 275 -0.16 12.49 -18.17
C ILE A 275 -0.20 12.02 -16.72
N GLU A 276 -1.35 11.58 -16.22
CA GLU A 276 -1.45 10.93 -14.91
C GLU A 276 -0.87 9.52 -14.97
N VAL A 277 0.02 9.21 -14.02
CA VAL A 277 0.68 7.91 -13.91
C VAL A 277 0.61 7.43 -12.47
N MET A 278 0.14 6.21 -12.28
CA MET A 278 0.14 5.53 -10.98
C MET A 278 1.51 4.92 -10.71
N ILE A 279 2.07 5.18 -9.53
CA ILE A 279 3.22 4.45 -8.99
C ILE A 279 2.68 3.14 -8.41
N ASP A 280 2.84 2.08 -9.20
CA ASP A 280 2.45 0.71 -8.86
C ASP A 280 3.70 -0.17 -8.70
N SER A 281 3.68 -1.07 -7.72
CA SER A 281 4.84 -1.79 -7.20
C SER A 281 4.82 -3.28 -7.48
#